data_AF-A0A916VJQ9-F1
#
_entry.id   AF-A0A916VJQ9-F1
#
_cell.length_a   1.000
_cell.length_b   1.000
_cell.length_c   1.000
_cell.angle_alpha   90.00
_cell.angle_beta   90.00
_cell.angle_gamma   90.00
#
_symmetry.space_group_name_H-M   'P 1'
#
loop_
_entity.id
_entity.type
_entity.pdbx_description
1 polymer ?
#
loop_
_entity_poly.entity_id
_entity_poly.type
_entity_poly.pdbx_seq_one_letter_code
_entity_poly.pdbx_strand_id
1 'polypeptide(L)'
;MEEYPGATVHYVDEGEDTGDIIFQDRVNIPIGTKSPERLDQLVGKLGVSLILKALNAIELGHAPRVKQPMESPTSRARNLHLDEHKTVIDWENWPVERVWHVLRGTELWLNAIPQPSGVFRGQRWTIDNYDACSRDTDIPGKIYRIHRRKYVAAAGGRIFLSIDFRIKRMILGFVKHA
;
A
#
# COMPACT_ATOMS: atom_id res chain seq x y z
N MET A 1 1.79 -9.33 3.83
CA MET A 1 0.51 -8.72 3.39
C MET A 1 -0.58 -9.70 3.78
N GLU A 2 -1.74 -9.22 4.23
CA GLU A 2 -2.88 -10.09 4.51
C GLU A 2 -3.62 -10.44 3.21
N GLU A 3 -4.00 -11.69 3.03
CA GLU A 3 -4.69 -12.18 1.81
C GLU A 3 -6.21 -11.90 1.84
N TYR A 4 -6.82 -11.80 3.02
CA TYR A 4 -8.26 -11.54 3.18
C TYR A 4 -8.53 -10.28 4.01
N PRO A 5 -8.05 -9.09 3.59
CA PRO A 5 -8.45 -7.86 4.25
C PRO A 5 -9.96 -7.60 4.09
N GLY A 6 -10.51 -6.76 4.96
CA GLY A 6 -11.93 -6.42 4.95
C GLY A 6 -12.20 -4.95 5.16
N ALA A 7 -13.49 -4.62 5.16
CA ALA A 7 -14.01 -3.31 5.50
C ALA A 7 -15.14 -3.47 6.51
N THR A 8 -15.27 -2.49 7.40
CA THR A 8 -16.27 -2.44 8.46
C THR A 8 -17.02 -1.12 8.36
N VAL A 9 -18.35 -1.19 8.41
CA VAL A 9 -19.21 -0.03 8.65
C VAL A 9 -19.70 -0.14 10.08
N HIS A 10 -19.40 0.87 10.90
CA HIS A 10 -19.77 0.94 12.30
C HIS A 10 -20.32 2.32 12.64
N TYR A 11 -20.97 2.43 13.81
CA TYR A 11 -21.40 3.71 14.35
C TYR A 11 -20.21 4.51 14.89
N VAL A 12 -20.33 5.83 14.89
CA VAL A 12 -19.40 6.71 15.58
C VAL A 12 -19.80 6.82 17.05
N ASP A 13 -18.82 6.75 17.94
CA ASP A 13 -18.96 7.02 19.37
C ASP A 13 -17.80 7.90 19.87
N GLU A 14 -17.57 7.95 21.18
CA GLU A 14 -16.54 8.80 21.78
C GLU A 14 -15.09 8.32 21.55
N GLY A 15 -14.91 7.06 21.14
CA GLY A 15 -13.59 6.47 20.90
C GLY A 15 -13.20 6.44 19.42
N GLU A 16 -11.97 6.00 19.16
CA GLU A 16 -11.42 5.82 17.82
C GLU A 16 -11.76 4.40 17.32
N ASP A 17 -12.59 4.31 16.30
CA ASP A 17 -13.00 3.05 15.66
C ASP A 17 -13.66 2.04 16.64
N THR A 18 -14.35 2.50 17.69
CA THR A 18 -14.90 1.65 18.76
C THR A 18 -16.40 1.36 18.69
N GLY A 19 -17.18 2.14 17.93
CA GLY A 19 -18.63 2.00 17.94
C GLY A 19 -19.15 0.67 17.38
N ASP A 20 -20.42 0.37 17.67
CA ASP A 20 -21.06 -0.89 17.25
C ASP A 20 -20.97 -1.11 15.73
N ILE A 21 -20.66 -2.33 15.32
CA ILE A 21 -20.61 -2.74 13.91
C ILE A 21 -22.03 -2.86 13.36
N ILE A 22 -22.24 -2.28 12.17
CA ILE A 22 -23.44 -2.50 11.35
C ILE A 22 -23.19 -3.68 10.41
N PHE A 23 -22.20 -3.57 9.52
CA PHE A 23 -21.83 -4.64 8.59
C PHE A 23 -20.31 -4.71 8.43
N GLN A 24 -19.81 -5.93 8.25
CA GLN A 24 -18.42 -6.21 7.99
C GLN A 24 -18.33 -7.32 6.95
N ASP A 25 -17.35 -7.23 6.05
CA ASP A 25 -17.09 -8.27 5.06
C ASP A 25 -15.61 -8.25 4.64
N ARG A 26 -15.16 -9.32 3.98
CA ARG A 26 -13.77 -9.54 3.56
C ARG A 26 -13.70 -9.89 2.08
N VAL A 27 -12.57 -9.58 1.46
CA VAL A 27 -12.32 -9.88 0.05
C VAL A 27 -10.92 -10.47 -0.11
N ASN A 28 -10.76 -11.45 -1.01
CA ASN A 28 -9.43 -11.93 -1.36
C ASN A 28 -8.67 -10.83 -2.11
N ILE A 29 -7.48 -10.50 -1.62
CA ILE A 29 -6.51 -9.65 -2.30
C ILE A 29 -5.23 -10.45 -2.51
N PRO A 30 -4.87 -10.76 -3.76
CA PRO A 30 -3.67 -11.51 -4.07
C PRO A 30 -2.43 -10.87 -3.45
N ILE A 31 -1.55 -11.71 -2.92
CA ILE A 31 -0.28 -11.28 -2.34
C ILE A 31 0.55 -10.52 -3.41
N GLY A 32 1.03 -9.34 -3.04
CA GLY A 32 1.76 -8.44 -3.95
C GLY A 32 0.90 -7.48 -4.76
N THR A 33 -0.43 -7.47 -4.56
CA THR A 33 -1.32 -6.45 -5.12
C THR A 33 -0.83 -5.06 -4.73
N LYS A 34 -0.78 -4.14 -5.71
CA LYS A 34 -0.29 -2.78 -5.50
C LYS A 34 -1.34 -1.90 -4.82
N SER A 35 -0.87 -0.83 -4.18
CA SER A 35 -1.72 0.11 -3.43
C SER A 35 -2.99 0.57 -4.18
N PRO A 36 -2.93 1.02 -5.46
CA PRO A 36 -4.12 1.50 -6.17
C PRO A 36 -5.20 0.44 -6.35
N GLU A 37 -4.81 -0.76 -6.82
CA GLU A 37 -5.73 -1.87 -7.05
C GLU A 37 -6.31 -2.40 -5.73
N ARG A 38 -5.48 -2.48 -4.69
CA ARG A 38 -5.93 -2.85 -3.34
C ARG A 38 -6.99 -1.86 -2.81
N LEU A 39 -6.79 -0.57 -3.02
CA LEU A 39 -7.76 0.47 -2.59
C LEU A 39 -9.05 0.44 -3.41
N ASP A 40 -8.97 0.18 -4.72
CA ASP A 40 -10.16 0.00 -5.57
C ASP A 40 -11.03 -1.17 -5.07
N GLN A 41 -10.41 -2.30 -4.71
CA GLN A 41 -11.12 -3.46 -4.17
C GLN A 41 -11.71 -3.18 -2.78
N LEU A 42 -10.92 -2.67 -1.84
CA LEU A 42 -11.36 -2.49 -0.44
C LEU A 42 -12.32 -1.32 -0.27
N VAL A 43 -11.99 -0.17 -0.84
CA VAL A 43 -12.75 1.06 -0.63
C VAL A 43 -13.78 1.22 -1.75
N GLY A 44 -13.33 1.14 -3.00
CA GLY A 44 -14.17 1.41 -4.18
C GLY A 44 -15.29 0.39 -4.40
N LYS A 45 -15.06 -0.89 -4.05
CA LYS A 45 -16.04 -1.98 -4.25
C LYS A 45 -16.65 -2.43 -2.93
N LEU A 46 -15.85 -3.02 -2.05
CA LEU A 46 -16.33 -3.62 -0.80
C LEU A 46 -16.93 -2.55 0.13
N GLY A 47 -16.18 -1.49 0.41
CA GLY A 47 -16.63 -0.38 1.26
C GLY A 47 -17.90 0.30 0.74
N VAL A 48 -17.95 0.62 -0.56
CA VAL A 48 -19.15 1.21 -1.19
C VAL A 48 -20.36 0.27 -1.10
N SER A 49 -20.17 -1.04 -1.32
CA SER A 49 -21.27 -2.00 -1.17
C SER A 49 -21.80 -2.05 0.26
N LEU A 50 -20.91 -2.09 1.26
CA LEU A 50 -21.27 -2.15 2.67
C LEU A 50 -21.98 -0.87 3.14
N ILE A 51 -21.53 0.31 2.72
CA ILE A 51 -22.15 1.57 3.15
C ILE A 51 -23.56 1.72 2.56
N LEU A 52 -23.78 1.33 1.30
CA LEU A 52 -25.11 1.34 0.69
C LEU A 52 -26.06 0.36 1.41
N LYS A 53 -25.56 -0.83 1.78
CA LYS A 53 -26.30 -1.80 2.57
C LYS A 53 -26.67 -1.24 3.95
N ALA A 54 -25.73 -0.57 4.62
CA ALA A 54 -25.93 0.08 5.91
C ALA A 54 -26.99 1.19 5.84
N LEU A 55 -26.92 2.07 4.84
CA LEU A 55 -27.89 3.15 4.64
C LEU A 55 -29.31 2.62 4.47
N ASN A 56 -29.50 1.59 3.62
CA ASN A 56 -30.81 0.95 3.45
C ASN A 56 -31.33 0.35 4.77
N ALA A 57 -30.47 -0.32 5.54
CA ALA A 57 -30.88 -0.89 6.82
C ALA A 57 -31.23 0.19 7.87
N ILE A 58 -30.57 1.35 7.81
CA ILE A 58 -30.89 2.49 8.66
C ILE A 58 -32.25 3.07 8.26
N GLU A 59 -32.49 3.28 6.96
CA GLU A 59 -33.75 3.82 6.43
C GLU A 59 -34.95 2.93 6.80
N LEU A 60 -34.78 1.61 6.70
CA LEU A 60 -35.80 0.62 7.08
C LEU A 60 -35.92 0.41 8.60
N GLY A 61 -35.09 1.07 9.42
CA GLY A 61 -35.16 1.01 10.88
C GLY A 61 -34.67 -0.31 11.50
N HIS A 62 -33.87 -1.09 10.79
CA HIS A 62 -33.40 -2.42 11.22
C HIS A 62 -31.88 -2.61 11.13
N ALA A 63 -31.12 -1.50 11.07
CA ALA A 63 -29.66 -1.54 11.13
C ALA A 63 -29.18 -2.20 12.44
N PRO A 64 -28.36 -3.26 12.36
CA PRO A 64 -27.87 -3.96 13.54
C PRO A 64 -26.86 -3.12 14.32
N ARG A 65 -26.73 -3.43 15.61
CA ARG A 65 -25.72 -2.89 16.53
C ARG A 65 -24.96 -4.04 17.18
N VAL A 66 -23.89 -4.47 16.54
CA VAL A 66 -23.04 -5.56 17.05
C VAL A 66 -21.86 -4.96 17.80
N LYS A 67 -21.82 -5.15 19.11
CA LYS A 67 -20.70 -4.67 19.94
C LYS A 67 -19.37 -5.26 19.48
N GLN A 68 -18.35 -4.42 19.39
CA GLN A 68 -17.00 -4.88 19.13
C GLN A 68 -16.43 -5.64 20.35
N PRO A 69 -15.53 -6.62 20.14
CA PRO A 69 -14.80 -7.24 21.23
C PRO A 69 -14.00 -6.21 22.03
N MET A 70 -13.95 -6.37 23.36
CA MET A 70 -13.19 -5.48 24.24
C MET A 70 -11.68 -5.53 23.95
N GLU A 71 -11.19 -6.71 23.54
CA GLU A 71 -9.81 -6.91 23.10
C GLU A 71 -9.79 -7.16 21.59
N SER A 72 -9.06 -6.31 20.85
CA SER A 72 -8.88 -6.51 19.41
C SER A 72 -7.95 -7.70 19.16
N PRO A 73 -8.28 -8.60 18.22
CA PRO A 73 -7.37 -9.67 17.81
C PRO A 73 -6.14 -9.15 17.06
N THR A 74 -6.09 -7.86 16.75
CA THR A 74 -5.01 -7.21 16.01
C THR A 74 -4.44 -6.05 16.82
N SER A 75 -3.13 -5.85 16.71
CA SER A 75 -2.49 -4.65 17.27
C SER A 75 -3.03 -3.39 16.59
N ARG A 76 -3.35 -2.35 17.38
CA ARG A 76 -3.76 -1.04 16.85
C ARG A 76 -2.72 -0.51 15.86
N ALA A 77 -3.18 -0.12 14.67
CA ALA A 77 -2.33 0.55 13.69
C ALA A 77 -2.02 1.98 14.15
N ARG A 78 -0.75 2.39 14.05
CA ARG A 78 -0.32 3.76 14.36
C ARG A 78 -0.16 4.57 13.08
N ASN A 79 -0.30 5.88 13.19
CA ASN A 79 0.15 6.79 12.15
C ASN A 79 1.67 6.75 12.01
N LEU A 80 2.15 6.88 10.78
CA LEU A 80 3.57 6.98 10.47
C LEU A 80 3.91 8.44 10.19
N HIS A 81 4.90 8.98 10.90
CA HIS A 81 5.38 10.34 10.68
C HIS A 81 6.40 10.39 9.53
N LEU A 82 6.53 11.56 8.88
CA LEU A 82 7.38 11.73 7.69
C LEU A 82 8.86 11.45 7.96
N ASP A 83 9.35 11.75 9.15
CA ASP A 83 10.70 11.49 9.62
C ASP A 83 10.98 9.99 9.82
N GLU A 84 9.94 9.20 10.13
CA GLU A 84 10.02 7.74 10.25
C GLU A 84 10.03 7.01 8.90
N HIS A 85 9.66 7.67 7.79
CA HIS A 85 9.55 7.02 6.48
C HIS A 85 10.83 6.26 6.08
N LYS A 86 12.00 6.78 6.47
CA LYS A 86 13.31 6.21 6.13
C LYS A 86 13.76 5.09 7.08
N THR A 87 13.13 4.95 8.24
CA THR A 87 13.54 4.04 9.32
C THR A 87 12.51 2.96 9.63
N VAL A 88 11.29 3.06 9.09
CA VAL A 88 10.21 2.09 9.32
C VAL A 88 10.52 0.68 8.77
N ILE A 89 11.38 0.59 7.76
CA ILE A 89 11.84 -0.69 7.21
C ILE A 89 13.12 -1.09 7.92
N ASP A 90 13.10 -2.23 8.60
CA ASP A 90 14.29 -2.90 9.08
C ASP A 90 14.94 -3.64 7.90
N TRP A 91 15.85 -2.94 7.23
CA TRP A 91 16.53 -3.44 6.04
C TRP A 91 17.49 -4.60 6.31
N GLU A 92 17.96 -4.75 7.54
CA GLU A 92 18.97 -5.74 7.92
C GLU A 92 18.33 -7.08 8.25
N ASN A 93 17.19 -7.07 8.96
CA ASN A 93 16.60 -8.30 9.48
C ASN A 93 15.34 -8.76 8.74
N TRP A 94 14.66 -7.87 8.00
CA TRP A 94 13.45 -8.29 7.28
C TRP A 94 13.79 -9.05 6.00
N PRO A 95 13.08 -10.17 5.72
CA PRO A 95 13.26 -10.87 4.45
C PRO A 95 12.83 -9.97 3.29
N VAL A 96 13.48 -10.12 2.13
CA VAL A 96 13.19 -9.35 0.90
C VAL A 96 11.70 -9.31 0.55
N GLU A 97 10.97 -10.41 0.73
CA GLU A 97 9.53 -10.48 0.47
C GLU A 97 8.71 -9.55 1.38
N ARG A 98 9.08 -9.44 2.67
CA ARG A 98 8.40 -8.52 3.60
C ARG A 98 8.64 -7.08 3.20
N VAL A 99 9.89 -6.73 2.89
CA VAL A 99 10.26 -5.39 2.41
C VAL A 99 9.49 -5.06 1.11
N TRP A 100 9.44 -6.02 0.19
CA TRP A 100 8.70 -5.92 -1.06
C TRP A 100 7.22 -5.64 -0.86
N HIS A 101 6.56 -6.35 0.06
CA HIS A 101 5.16 -6.10 0.41
C HIS A 101 4.91 -4.69 0.94
N VAL A 102 5.80 -4.19 1.81
CA VAL A 102 5.68 -2.83 2.33
C VAL A 102 5.82 -1.83 1.17
N LEU A 103 6.90 -1.93 0.39
CA LEU A 103 7.14 -1.01 -0.72
C LEU A 103 5.99 -0.99 -1.73
N ARG A 104 5.42 -2.15 -2.12
CA ARG A 104 4.27 -2.21 -3.05
C ARG A 104 2.98 -1.70 -2.43
N GLY A 105 2.72 -2.03 -1.17
CA GLY A 105 1.51 -1.60 -0.46
C GLY A 105 1.46 -0.09 -0.22
N THR A 106 2.63 0.56 -0.16
CA THR A 106 2.77 1.98 0.17
C THR A 106 3.44 2.79 -0.94
N GLU A 107 3.50 2.25 -2.16
CA GLU A 107 4.31 2.80 -3.26
C GLU A 107 3.98 4.25 -3.59
N LEU A 108 2.75 4.71 -3.30
CA LEU A 108 2.28 6.06 -3.59
C LEU A 108 2.68 7.13 -2.56
N TRP A 109 3.09 6.74 -1.34
CA TRP A 109 3.25 7.72 -0.24
C TRP A 109 4.50 7.49 0.63
N LEU A 110 4.94 6.25 0.83
CA LEU A 110 6.08 5.98 1.71
C LEU A 110 7.40 6.36 1.04
N ASN A 111 8.23 7.13 1.73
CA ASN A 111 9.53 7.60 1.23
C ASN A 111 10.69 6.78 1.81
N ALA A 112 10.56 5.46 1.79
CA ALA A 112 11.55 4.54 2.37
C ALA A 112 12.84 4.40 1.56
N ILE A 113 12.80 4.73 0.27
CA ILE A 113 13.96 4.69 -0.63
C ILE A 113 14.17 6.06 -1.31
N PRO A 114 15.41 6.38 -1.73
CA PRO A 114 15.67 7.58 -2.52
C PRO A 114 14.80 7.64 -3.77
N GLN A 115 14.09 8.75 -3.97
CA GLN A 115 13.21 8.94 -5.12
C GLN A 115 14.01 9.25 -6.41
N PRO A 116 13.42 9.02 -7.60
CA PRO A 116 14.06 9.36 -8.87
C PRO A 116 14.59 10.81 -8.92
N SER A 117 15.76 10.97 -9.52
CA SER A 117 16.43 12.26 -9.71
C SER A 117 16.61 12.59 -11.20
N GLY A 118 17.13 13.79 -11.50
CA GLY A 118 17.32 14.26 -12.87
C GLY A 118 15.99 14.51 -13.60
N VAL A 119 15.87 14.03 -14.84
CA VAL A 119 14.66 14.22 -15.68
C VAL A 119 13.40 13.57 -15.11
N PHE A 120 13.55 12.64 -14.17
CA PHE A 120 12.43 11.96 -13.50
C PHE A 120 12.14 12.53 -12.10
N ARG A 121 12.73 13.68 -11.74
CA ARG A 121 12.47 14.33 -10.45
C ARG A 121 10.98 14.57 -10.27
N GLY A 122 10.45 14.22 -9.10
CA GLY A 122 9.02 14.33 -8.78
C GLY A 122 8.18 13.13 -9.23
N GLN A 123 8.75 12.19 -9.99
CA GLN A 123 8.13 10.88 -10.21
C GLN A 123 8.38 9.97 -9.00
N ARG A 124 7.57 8.91 -8.87
CA ARG A 124 7.77 7.85 -7.88
C ARG A 124 8.21 6.56 -8.57
N TRP A 125 8.93 5.72 -7.84
CA TRP A 125 9.26 4.39 -8.32
C TRP A 125 8.00 3.54 -8.45
N THR A 126 7.90 2.81 -9.55
CA THR A 126 7.04 1.64 -9.66
C THR A 126 7.81 0.45 -9.09
N ILE A 127 7.21 -0.24 -8.13
CA ILE A 127 7.81 -1.41 -7.49
C ILE A 127 7.41 -2.66 -8.27
N ASP A 128 8.39 -3.36 -8.86
CA ASP A 128 8.15 -4.54 -9.70
C ASP A 128 8.25 -5.82 -8.87
N ASN A 129 8.81 -6.90 -9.43
CA ASN A 129 9.05 -8.16 -8.72
C ASN A 129 10.34 -8.08 -7.88
N TYR A 130 10.54 -9.08 -7.03
CA TYR A 130 11.79 -9.29 -6.29
C TYR A 130 12.39 -10.64 -6.65
N ASP A 131 13.70 -10.75 -6.47
CA ASP A 131 14.43 -12.01 -6.52
C ASP A 131 15.04 -12.28 -5.14
N ALA A 132 14.85 -13.49 -4.63
CA ALA A 132 15.60 -13.96 -3.47
C ALA A 132 16.98 -14.45 -3.93
N CYS A 133 18.05 -13.88 -3.39
CA CYS A 133 19.42 -14.29 -3.70
C CYS A 133 20.32 -14.16 -2.46
N SER A 134 20.97 -15.26 -2.09
CA SER A 134 21.82 -15.34 -0.89
C SER A 134 23.25 -14.84 -1.08
N ARG A 135 23.65 -14.49 -2.31
CA ARG A 135 25.04 -14.15 -2.67
C ARG A 135 25.28 -12.67 -2.92
N ASP A 136 24.35 -11.81 -2.52
CA ASP A 136 24.50 -10.38 -2.76
C ASP A 136 25.24 -9.71 -1.60
N THR A 137 26.32 -9.00 -1.92
CA THR A 137 27.11 -8.21 -0.95
C THR A 137 26.67 -6.74 -0.92
N ASP A 138 25.62 -6.41 -1.67
CA ASP A 138 25.06 -5.07 -1.72
C ASP A 138 24.47 -4.67 -0.36
N ILE A 139 24.54 -3.37 -0.07
CA ILE A 139 24.09 -2.82 1.21
C ILE A 139 22.56 -2.69 1.17
N PRO A 140 21.81 -3.34 2.07
CA PRO A 140 20.36 -3.21 2.13
C PRO A 140 19.89 -1.76 2.20
N GLY A 141 18.80 -1.44 1.50
CA GLY A 141 18.25 -0.09 1.39
C GLY A 141 18.91 0.82 0.35
N LYS A 142 20.03 0.41 -0.26
CA LYS A 142 20.65 1.16 -1.37
C LYS A 142 20.13 0.73 -2.73
N ILE A 143 20.09 1.70 -3.65
CA ILE A 143 19.65 1.49 -5.04
C ILE A 143 20.88 1.26 -5.92
N TYR A 144 20.82 0.18 -6.69
CA TYR A 144 21.84 -0.25 -7.64
C TYR A 144 21.24 -0.38 -9.04
N ARG A 145 22.11 -0.68 -10.02
CA ARG A 145 21.72 -0.88 -11.41
C ARG A 145 22.37 -2.15 -11.95
N ILE A 146 21.55 -3.02 -12.53
CA ILE A 146 21.99 -4.20 -13.27
C ILE A 146 21.43 -4.12 -14.69
N HIS A 147 22.32 -4.11 -15.68
CA HIS A 147 21.97 -3.82 -17.08
C HIS A 147 21.14 -2.53 -17.21
N ARG A 148 19.87 -2.63 -17.66
CA ARG A 148 18.94 -1.51 -17.83
C ARG A 148 17.92 -1.37 -16.69
N ARG A 149 17.99 -2.21 -15.65
CA ARG A 149 17.04 -2.18 -14.52
C ARG A 149 17.70 -1.62 -13.27
N LYS A 150 16.93 -0.87 -12.49
CA LYS A 150 17.31 -0.48 -11.13
C LYS A 150 16.72 -1.45 -10.14
N TYR A 151 17.37 -1.63 -9.01
CA TYR A 151 16.83 -2.40 -7.90
C TYR A 151 17.26 -1.76 -6.58
N VAL A 152 16.47 -1.96 -5.53
CA VAL A 152 16.91 -1.75 -4.16
C VAL A 152 17.35 -3.08 -3.58
N ALA A 153 18.53 -3.10 -2.94
CA ALA A 153 19.02 -4.27 -2.24
C ALA A 153 18.24 -4.45 -0.92
N ALA A 154 18.01 -5.70 -0.52
CA ALA A 154 17.39 -6.06 0.75
C ALA A 154 18.13 -7.29 1.31
N ALA A 155 17.95 -7.57 2.60
CA ALA A 155 18.51 -8.78 3.20
C ALA A 155 18.01 -10.03 2.44
N GLY A 156 18.95 -10.76 1.84
CA GLY A 156 18.67 -11.98 1.09
C GLY A 156 18.01 -11.78 -0.28
N GLY A 157 18.01 -10.58 -0.86
CA GLY A 157 17.43 -10.38 -2.19
C GLY A 157 17.48 -8.98 -2.76
N ARG A 158 16.82 -8.81 -3.91
CA ARG A 158 16.74 -7.56 -4.66
C ARG A 158 15.31 -7.28 -5.07
N ILE A 159 14.88 -6.02 -5.00
CA ILE A 159 13.55 -5.58 -5.43
C ILE A 159 13.71 -4.65 -6.62
N PHE A 160 13.14 -5.02 -7.77
CA PHE A 160 13.30 -4.24 -8.98
C PHE A 160 12.40 -3.00 -9.01
N LEU A 161 12.94 -1.94 -9.60
CA LEU A 161 12.33 -0.64 -9.69
C LEU A 161 12.25 -0.20 -11.15
N SER A 162 11.11 0.35 -11.54
CA SER A 162 10.88 0.99 -12.83
C SER A 162 10.25 2.38 -12.65
N ILE A 163 10.19 3.15 -13.72
CA ILE A 163 9.46 4.42 -13.76
C ILE A 163 8.49 4.29 -14.92
N ASP A 164 7.19 4.29 -14.64
CA ASP A 164 6.19 4.40 -15.69
C ASP A 164 6.14 5.85 -16.19
N PHE A 165 7.04 6.17 -17.13
CA PHE A 165 7.08 7.47 -17.77
C PHE A 165 6.40 7.41 -19.14
N ARG A 166 5.11 7.77 -19.18
CA ARG A 166 4.38 7.90 -20.45
C ARG A 166 4.78 9.18 -21.19
N ILE A 167 5.83 9.08 -22.02
CA ILE A 167 6.32 10.13 -22.94
C ILE A 167 5.19 10.74 -23.80
N LYS A 168 4.13 9.99 -24.09
CA LYS A 168 3.02 10.42 -24.98
C LYS A 168 2.35 11.74 -24.57
N ARG A 169 2.36 12.13 -23.29
CA ARG A 169 1.78 13.42 -22.85
C ARG A 169 2.69 14.63 -23.08
N MET A 170 4.00 14.42 -23.17
CA MET A 170 4.96 15.51 -23.32
C MET A 170 5.07 15.95 -24.78
N ILE A 171 5.02 15.00 -25.73
CA ILE A 171 5.11 15.30 -27.17
C ILE A 171 3.86 16.06 -27.69
N LEU A 172 2.66 15.72 -27.19
CA LEU A 172 1.44 16.43 -27.57
C LEU A 172 1.36 17.88 -27.05
N GLY A 173 2.13 18.24 -26.01
CA GLY A 173 2.24 19.63 -25.54
C GLY A 173 3.12 20.49 -26.44
N PHE A 174 4.17 19.91 -27.04
CA PHE A 174 5.07 20.63 -27.95
C PHE A 174 4.47 20.79 -29.36
N VAL A 175 3.66 19.85 -29.83
CA VAL A 175 3.02 19.96 -31.17
C VAL A 175 1.85 20.96 -31.18
N LYS A 176 1.29 21.34 -30.03
CA LYS A 176 0.25 22.39 -29.95
C LYS A 176 0.76 23.83 -29.91
N HIS A 177 2.08 24.02 -29.90
CA HIS A 177 2.73 25.34 -29.83
C HIS A 177 3.83 25.52 -30.90
N ALA A 178 3.79 24.73 -31.98
CA ALA A 178 4.63 24.90 -33.16
C ALA A 178 3.74 25.21 -34.38
#